data_AF-A0A8T4DH14-F1
#
_entry.id   AF-A0A8T4DH14-F1
#
_cell.length_a   1.000
_cell.length_b   1.000
_cell.length_c   1.000
_cell.angle_alpha   90.00
_cell.angle_beta   90.00
_cell.angle_gamma   90.00
#
_symmetry.space_group_name_H-M   'P 1'
#
loop_
_entity.id
_entity.type
_entity.pdbx_description
1 polymer ?
#
loop_
_entity_poly.entity_id
_entity_poly.type
_entity_poly.pdbx_seq_one_letter_code
_entity_poly.pdbx_strand_id
1 'polypeptide(L)'
;MADSYARRRYTIVGIDPGTTVGIAMIDLRGKLVEVFSAKNYSISDAIAWIAARGRPLIVASDVTPTPAMVKKISSVFASPVHDLGESLSTDEKIALTKGEDYEYKNAHERDALAACVNAFKHYKRKFTQVQKKTPAGVNVEVVKAMVVQGVSISAAIDRLIAPEEEKEQVTEEPRQSEGDSGVERERDGKTILRLRGLLKDKDARIELLEERITALETRLEEGEWERARLKRKLDSTRSASTRALKKAEEIRKRDRAIESLRAEVRAREQEKAELRGIIEALKGGGKRDVQGGKRITVIQTFSHDAIVDADKNYGLNKGDVVFLKDGSGGGASTAELLAKKGIVAVIYGKELSHFAVDTFSQFDIPTFSTHELPLLSIGDDDEEEGAFAFVDLHLLNERMEEWKRARREKEVVLLNR
;
A
#
# COMPACT_ATOMS: atom_id res chain seq x y z
N MET A 1 0.36 36.12 28.40
CA MET A 1 -0.26 34.80 28.11
C MET A 1 -0.14 33.79 29.25
N ALA A 2 0.86 33.88 30.15
CA ALA A 2 1.06 32.93 31.26
C ALA A 2 -0.08 32.90 32.31
N ASP A 3 -0.78 34.03 32.50
CA ASP A 3 -1.79 34.18 33.57
C ASP A 3 -3.10 33.40 33.30
N SER A 4 -3.42 33.11 32.03
CA SER A 4 -4.59 32.28 31.68
C SER A 4 -4.37 30.78 31.89
N TYR A 5 -3.11 30.34 31.94
CA TYR A 5 -2.75 28.93 32.10
C TYR A 5 -2.94 28.45 33.54
N ALA A 6 -2.84 29.35 34.53
CA ALA A 6 -2.99 29.02 35.94
C ALA A 6 -4.44 28.64 36.34
N ARG A 7 -5.46 29.16 35.63
CA ARG A 7 -6.89 28.92 35.91
C ARG A 7 -7.51 27.75 35.14
N ARG A 8 -6.77 27.08 34.25
CA ARG A 8 -7.29 25.97 33.44
C ARG A 8 -7.20 24.64 34.20
N ARG A 9 -8.28 23.85 34.11
CA ARG A 9 -8.42 22.54 34.78
C ARG A 9 -7.35 21.54 34.31
N TYR A 10 -6.86 20.71 35.23
CA TYR A 10 -5.97 19.60 34.88
C TYR A 10 -6.73 18.48 34.16
N THR A 11 -6.13 17.94 33.11
CA THR A 11 -6.78 16.97 32.22
C THR A 11 -5.88 15.78 31.92
N ILE A 12 -6.48 14.62 31.71
CA ILE A 12 -5.84 13.44 31.13
C ILE A 12 -6.17 13.45 29.64
N VAL A 13 -5.14 13.36 28.80
CA VAL A 13 -5.27 13.46 27.35
C VAL A 13 -4.96 12.10 26.72
N GLY A 14 -5.84 11.64 25.86
CA GLY A 14 -5.73 10.38 25.13
C GLY A 14 -5.57 10.70 23.66
N ILE A 15 -4.61 10.04 23.01
CA ILE A 15 -4.26 10.31 21.62
C ILE A 15 -4.22 8.98 20.87
N ASP A 16 -5.04 8.88 19.83
CA ASP A 16 -5.00 7.82 18.80
C ASP A 16 -4.28 8.38 17.56
N PRO A 17 -3.00 8.06 17.33
CA PRO A 17 -2.23 8.59 16.21
C PRO A 17 -2.40 7.74 14.94
N GLY A 18 -2.53 8.41 13.80
CA GLY A 18 -2.64 7.77 12.50
C GLY A 18 -2.89 8.78 11.39
N THR A 19 -3.38 8.32 10.23
CA THR A 19 -3.85 9.22 9.17
C THR A 19 -5.02 10.08 9.64
N THR A 20 -5.89 9.50 10.48
CA THR A 20 -6.86 10.23 11.28
C THR A 20 -6.33 10.24 12.71
N VAL A 21 -6.16 11.41 13.30
CA VAL A 21 -5.76 11.55 14.70
C VAL A 21 -7.02 11.73 15.53
N GLY A 22 -7.21 10.86 16.52
CA GLY A 22 -8.22 11.03 17.57
C GLY A 22 -7.58 11.68 18.80
N ILE A 23 -8.24 12.66 19.41
CA ILE A 23 -7.82 13.26 20.67
C ILE A 23 -9.02 13.35 21.60
N ALA A 24 -8.85 12.85 22.81
CA ALA A 24 -9.82 12.95 23.89
C ALA A 24 -9.21 13.62 25.11
N MET A 25 -10.03 14.34 25.87
CA MET A 25 -9.65 14.96 27.13
C MET A 25 -10.70 14.68 28.18
N ILE A 26 -10.26 14.19 29.35
CA ILE A 26 -11.11 14.03 30.54
C ILE A 26 -10.50 14.78 31.73
N ASP A 27 -11.33 15.18 32.69
CA ASP A 27 -10.85 15.80 33.93
C ASP A 27 -10.33 14.76 34.94
N LEU A 28 -9.79 15.22 36.07
CA LEU A 28 -9.29 14.34 37.15
C LEU A 28 -10.40 13.66 37.98
N ARG A 29 -11.67 13.78 37.57
CA ARG A 29 -12.84 13.09 38.11
C ARG A 29 -13.38 12.05 37.11
N GLY A 30 -12.85 12.02 35.90
CA GLY A 30 -13.24 11.10 34.83
C GLY A 30 -14.32 11.65 33.92
N LYS A 31 -14.73 12.92 34.04
CA LYS A 31 -15.75 13.52 33.17
C LYS A 31 -15.13 13.93 31.84
N LEU A 32 -15.85 13.65 30.74
CA LEU A 32 -15.46 14.10 29.40
C LEU A 32 -15.42 15.63 29.34
N VAL A 33 -14.26 16.15 28.92
CA VAL A 33 -14.09 17.58 28.59
C VAL A 33 -14.44 17.79 27.13
N GLU A 34 -13.75 17.06 26.25
CA GLU A 34 -14.01 17.12 24.81
C GLU A 34 -13.34 15.92 24.11
N VAL A 35 -13.88 15.55 22.95
CA VAL A 35 -13.28 14.56 22.05
C VAL A 35 -13.46 15.03 20.61
N PHE A 36 -12.44 14.82 19.78
CA PHE A 36 -12.54 15.07 18.35
C PHE A 36 -11.57 14.20 17.57
N SER A 37 -11.78 14.17 16.25
CA SER A 37 -10.88 13.53 15.31
C SER A 37 -10.73 14.34 14.03
N ALA A 38 -9.55 14.27 13.40
CA ALA A 38 -9.28 14.94 12.14
C ALA A 38 -8.25 14.18 11.29
N LYS A 39 -8.43 14.18 9.97
CA LYS A 39 -7.46 13.64 9.02
C LYS A 39 -6.30 14.61 8.83
N ASN A 40 -5.09 14.07 8.69
CA ASN A 40 -3.86 14.84 8.47
C ASN A 40 -3.62 15.95 9.52
N TYR A 41 -4.05 15.71 10.76
CA TYR A 41 -3.91 16.69 11.84
C TYR A 41 -2.47 16.75 12.32
N SER A 42 -1.87 17.95 12.34
CA SER A 42 -0.46 18.09 12.68
C SER A 42 -0.20 17.99 14.20
N ILE A 43 1.04 17.72 14.58
CA ILE A 43 1.47 17.71 15.99
C ILE A 43 1.26 19.09 16.63
N SER A 44 1.57 20.17 15.88
CA SER A 44 1.41 21.55 16.36
C SER A 44 -0.05 21.89 16.59
N ASP A 45 -0.95 21.47 15.69
CA ASP A 45 -2.39 21.69 15.84
C ASP A 45 -2.94 20.90 17.03
N ALA A 46 -2.50 19.66 17.22
CA ALA A 46 -2.84 18.86 18.39
C ALA A 46 -2.44 19.57 19.71
N ILE A 47 -1.21 20.07 19.78
CA ILE A 47 -0.73 20.83 20.95
C ILE A 47 -1.58 22.08 21.17
N ALA A 48 -1.85 22.87 20.14
CA ALA A 48 -2.67 24.08 20.25
C ALA A 48 -4.10 23.75 20.73
N TRP A 49 -4.72 22.71 20.18
CA TRP A 49 -6.06 22.28 20.53
C TRP A 49 -6.15 21.82 21.99
N ILE A 50 -5.17 21.04 22.44
CA ILE A 50 -5.08 20.53 23.82
C ILE A 50 -4.85 21.70 24.79
N ALA A 51 -3.88 22.56 24.50
CA ALA A 51 -3.52 23.71 25.34
C ALA A 51 -4.70 24.69 25.52
N ALA A 52 -5.55 24.83 24.48
CA ALA A 52 -6.73 25.69 24.53
C ALA A 52 -7.78 25.24 25.56
N ARG A 53 -7.85 23.94 25.87
CA ARG A 53 -8.94 23.32 26.63
C ARG A 53 -8.60 22.96 28.07
N GLY A 54 -7.32 22.75 28.37
CA GLY A 54 -6.91 22.32 29.71
C GLY A 54 -5.40 22.33 29.90
N ARG A 55 -4.98 21.94 31.10
CA ARG A 55 -3.58 21.66 31.42
C ARG A 55 -3.38 20.15 31.39
N PRO A 56 -2.74 19.59 30.36
CA PRO A 56 -2.42 18.17 30.35
C PRO A 56 -1.58 17.83 31.57
N LEU A 57 -2.01 16.81 32.31
CA LEU A 57 -1.29 16.25 33.44
C LEU A 57 -0.73 14.87 33.10
N ILE A 58 -1.49 14.10 32.33
CA ILE A 58 -1.12 12.75 31.88
C ILE A 58 -1.49 12.67 30.40
N VAL A 59 -0.61 12.04 29.60
CA VAL A 59 -0.87 11.73 28.20
C VAL A 59 -0.94 10.20 28.04
N ALA A 60 -1.87 9.69 27.26
CA ALA A 60 -2.09 8.25 27.11
C ALA A 60 -2.30 7.87 25.63
N SER A 61 -1.98 6.62 25.30
CA SER A 61 -2.32 5.97 24.04
C SER A 61 -2.94 4.60 24.34
N ASP A 62 -3.74 4.09 23.41
CA ASP A 62 -4.38 2.78 23.45
C ASP A 62 -3.47 1.65 22.96
N VAL A 63 -2.29 1.97 22.40
CA VAL A 63 -1.33 1.01 21.85
C VAL A 63 0.03 1.05 22.56
N THR A 64 0.69 -0.10 22.62
CA THR A 64 2.08 -0.26 23.06
C THR A 64 2.93 -0.90 21.95
N PRO A 65 4.17 -0.43 21.69
CA PRO A 65 4.85 0.67 22.36
C PRO A 65 4.24 2.04 22.01
N THR A 66 4.26 2.97 22.98
CA THR A 66 3.67 4.31 22.81
C THR A 66 4.21 5.02 21.54
N PRO A 67 3.33 5.49 20.63
CA PRO A 67 3.73 6.10 19.36
C PRO A 67 4.53 7.40 19.51
N ALA A 68 5.33 7.73 18.49
CA ALA A 68 6.24 8.88 18.53
C ALA A 68 5.51 10.24 18.66
N MET A 69 4.34 10.38 18.04
CA MET A 69 3.51 11.59 18.16
C MET A 69 3.09 11.84 19.61
N VAL A 70 2.62 10.80 20.30
CA VAL A 70 2.18 10.86 21.70
C VAL A 70 3.34 11.25 22.61
N LYS A 71 4.53 10.67 22.41
CA LYS A 71 5.75 11.01 23.16
C LYS A 71 6.18 12.46 22.95
N LYS A 72 6.11 12.96 21.71
CA LYS A 72 6.44 14.37 21.41
C LYS A 72 5.47 15.32 22.11
N ILE A 73 4.17 15.04 22.05
CA ILE A 73 3.14 15.87 22.71
C ILE A 73 3.31 15.83 24.24
N SER A 74 3.55 14.65 24.81
CA SER A 74 3.85 14.48 26.24
C SER A 74 5.06 15.32 26.69
N SER A 75 6.15 15.31 25.92
CA SER A 75 7.36 16.09 26.21
C SER A 75 7.07 17.60 26.23
N VAL A 76 6.32 18.11 25.25
CA VAL A 76 5.95 19.53 25.18
C VAL A 76 5.17 19.98 26.41
N PHE A 77 4.27 19.14 26.92
CA PHE A 77 3.48 19.44 28.10
C PHE A 77 4.12 19.03 29.43
N ALA A 78 5.36 18.52 29.43
CA ALA A 78 6.02 17.93 30.61
C ALA A 78 5.10 16.97 31.40
N SER A 79 4.28 16.22 30.66
CA SER A 79 3.25 15.34 31.20
C SER A 79 3.69 13.89 31.03
N PRO A 80 3.74 13.06 32.09
CA PRO A 80 4.09 11.65 31.95
C PRO A 80 3.15 10.91 30.99
N VAL A 81 3.73 9.98 30.23
CA VAL A 81 2.97 9.04 29.41
C VAL A 81 2.48 7.90 30.30
N HIS A 82 1.19 7.58 30.21
CA HIS A 82 0.63 6.33 30.73
C HIS A 82 0.92 5.19 29.74
N ASP A 83 1.99 4.43 30.01
CA ASP A 83 2.36 3.27 29.20
C ASP A 83 1.52 2.04 29.55
N LEU A 84 1.09 1.31 28.52
CA LEU A 84 0.37 0.05 28.65
C LEU A 84 1.32 -1.16 28.58
N GLY A 85 1.02 -2.19 29.36
CA GLY A 85 1.70 -3.49 29.25
C GLY A 85 1.40 -4.20 27.93
N GLU A 86 0.15 -4.12 27.46
CA GLU A 86 -0.33 -4.65 26.19
C GLU A 86 -1.31 -3.66 25.54
N SER A 87 -1.41 -3.67 24.21
CA SER A 87 -2.33 -2.80 23.47
C SER A 87 -3.78 -3.18 23.75
N LEU A 88 -4.66 -2.19 23.88
CA LEU A 88 -6.08 -2.45 24.14
C LEU A 88 -6.75 -3.09 22.92
N SER A 89 -7.46 -4.19 23.16
CA SER A 89 -8.33 -4.81 22.17
C SER A 89 -9.56 -3.96 21.89
N THR A 90 -10.21 -4.18 20.74
CA THR A 90 -11.41 -3.41 20.37
C THR A 90 -12.53 -3.56 21.42
N ASP A 91 -12.72 -4.77 21.95
CA ASP A 91 -13.74 -5.04 22.96
C ASP A 91 -13.45 -4.32 24.29
N GLU A 92 -12.18 -4.24 24.70
CA GLU A 92 -11.77 -3.46 25.86
C GLU A 92 -12.02 -1.97 25.67
N LYS A 93 -11.68 -1.41 24.49
CA LYS A 93 -11.93 -0.01 24.18
C LYS A 93 -13.41 0.33 24.26
N ILE A 94 -14.27 -0.54 23.71
CA ILE A 94 -15.72 -0.40 23.81
C ILE A 94 -16.15 -0.52 25.28
N ALA A 95 -15.70 -1.53 26.03
CA ALA A 95 -16.09 -1.72 27.42
C ALA A 95 -15.66 -0.55 28.33
N LEU A 96 -14.52 0.09 28.06
CA LEU A 96 -14.06 1.28 28.78
C LEU A 96 -14.91 2.51 28.49
N THR A 97 -15.47 2.60 27.28
CA THR A 97 -16.24 3.76 26.80
C THR A 97 -17.76 3.53 26.87
N LYS A 98 -18.22 2.36 27.33
CA LYS A 98 -19.63 2.08 27.63
C LYS A 98 -20.06 2.86 28.88
N GLY A 99 -20.79 3.96 28.69
CA GLY A 99 -21.43 4.75 29.74
C GLY A 99 -22.20 5.94 29.14
N GLU A 100 -23.25 6.42 29.81
CA GLU A 100 -24.09 7.53 29.32
C GLU A 100 -23.35 8.87 29.27
N ASP A 101 -22.20 9.00 29.95
CA ASP A 101 -21.41 10.24 30.02
C ASP A 101 -20.34 10.39 28.93
N TYR A 102 -20.22 9.40 28.02
CA TYR A 102 -19.16 9.32 27.02
C TYR A 102 -19.72 9.25 25.61
N GLU A 103 -19.77 10.39 24.94
CA GLU A 103 -20.17 10.49 23.53
C GLU A 103 -18.94 10.55 22.61
N TYR A 104 -18.98 9.79 21.51
CA TYR A 104 -17.97 9.79 20.45
C TYR A 104 -18.63 9.46 19.11
N LYS A 105 -18.05 9.94 18.00
CA LYS A 105 -18.65 9.81 16.66
C LYS A 105 -18.05 8.70 15.82
N ASN A 106 -16.83 8.26 16.11
CA ASN A 106 -16.14 7.26 15.32
C ASN A 106 -15.11 6.46 16.14
N ALA A 107 -14.51 5.46 15.48
CA ALA A 107 -13.53 4.57 16.11
C ALA A 107 -12.29 5.29 16.65
N HIS A 108 -11.80 6.34 15.98
CA HIS A 108 -10.62 7.08 16.42
C HIS A 108 -10.89 7.88 17.70
N GLU A 109 -12.06 8.52 17.77
CA GLU A 109 -12.53 9.22 18.97
C GLU A 109 -12.73 8.25 20.13
N ARG A 110 -13.32 7.07 19.87
CA ARG A 110 -13.46 5.99 20.86
C ARG A 110 -12.10 5.53 21.37
N ASP A 111 -11.14 5.31 20.49
CA ASP A 111 -9.84 4.74 20.83
C ASP A 111 -9.01 5.76 21.65
N ALA A 112 -9.03 7.03 21.27
CA ALA A 112 -8.47 8.12 22.07
C ALA A 112 -9.14 8.25 23.45
N LEU A 113 -10.47 8.14 23.51
CA LEU A 113 -11.22 8.20 24.77
C LEU A 113 -10.94 6.98 25.66
N ALA A 114 -10.84 5.79 25.07
CA ALA A 114 -10.48 4.57 25.79
C ALA A 114 -9.09 4.70 26.44
N ALA A 115 -8.12 5.31 25.75
CA ALA A 115 -6.80 5.60 26.32
C ALA A 115 -6.90 6.53 27.56
N CYS A 116 -7.69 7.62 27.47
CA CYS A 116 -7.98 8.50 28.61
C CYS A 116 -8.55 7.73 29.80
N VAL A 117 -9.62 6.96 29.56
CA VAL A 117 -10.37 6.26 30.61
C VAL A 117 -9.51 5.16 31.25
N ASN A 118 -8.71 4.46 30.45
CA ASN A 118 -7.75 3.48 30.97
C ASN A 118 -6.76 4.14 31.94
N ALA A 119 -6.12 5.24 31.53
CA ALA A 119 -5.22 6.00 32.38
C ALA A 119 -5.94 6.48 33.66
N PHE A 120 -7.15 7.03 33.54
CA PHE A 120 -7.92 7.44 34.72
C PHE A 120 -8.19 6.28 35.69
N LYS A 121 -8.56 5.09 35.20
CA LYS A 121 -8.77 3.91 36.06
C LYS A 121 -7.51 3.52 36.82
N HIS A 122 -6.34 3.62 36.20
CA HIS A 122 -5.05 3.38 36.86
C HIS A 122 -4.82 4.37 38.01
N TYR A 123 -5.00 5.67 37.75
CA TYR A 123 -4.76 6.72 38.75
C TYR A 123 -5.90 6.92 39.77
N LYS A 124 -7.10 6.37 39.52
CA LYS A 124 -8.31 6.56 40.33
C LYS A 124 -8.09 6.28 41.82
N ARG A 125 -7.37 5.19 42.15
CA ARG A 125 -7.07 4.83 43.55
C ARG A 125 -6.22 5.90 44.23
N LYS A 126 -5.16 6.35 43.54
CA LYS A 126 -4.24 7.39 44.05
C LYS A 126 -4.96 8.73 44.19
N PHE A 127 -5.76 9.13 43.21
CA PHE A 127 -6.57 10.36 43.26
C PHE A 127 -7.60 10.34 44.40
N THR A 128 -8.23 9.19 44.65
CA THR A 128 -9.17 9.03 45.77
C THR A 128 -8.44 9.14 47.11
N GLN A 129 -7.24 8.55 47.22
CA GLN A 129 -6.41 8.66 48.43
C GLN A 129 -5.98 10.10 48.71
N VAL A 130 -5.55 10.83 47.67
CA VAL A 130 -5.24 12.27 47.77
C VAL A 130 -6.46 13.03 48.28
N GLN A 131 -7.62 12.84 47.64
CA GLN A 131 -8.84 13.55 48.02
C GLN A 131 -9.26 13.31 49.49
N LYS A 132 -9.01 12.12 50.04
CA LYS A 132 -9.29 11.81 51.45
C LYS A 132 -8.27 12.42 52.43
N LYS A 133 -7.01 12.56 52.01
CA LYS A 133 -5.91 13.03 52.88
C LYS A 133 -5.71 14.53 52.84
N THR A 134 -6.18 15.22 51.80
CA THR A 134 -6.05 16.67 51.67
C THR A 134 -6.98 17.39 52.66
N PRO A 135 -6.46 18.25 53.55
CA PRO A 135 -7.27 19.05 54.47
C PRO A 135 -8.19 20.05 53.75
N ALA A 136 -9.24 20.49 54.45
CA ALA A 136 -10.11 21.56 53.96
C ALA A 136 -9.31 22.87 53.85
N GLY A 137 -9.35 23.51 52.66
CA GLY A 137 -8.61 24.75 52.37
C GLY A 137 -7.48 24.59 51.34
N VAL A 138 -7.00 23.37 51.11
CA VAL A 138 -5.96 23.08 50.09
C VAL A 138 -6.60 22.62 48.78
N ASN A 139 -6.14 23.15 47.64
CA ASN A 139 -6.66 22.75 46.34
C ASN A 139 -6.25 21.31 45.98
N VAL A 140 -7.20 20.39 46.08
CA VAL A 140 -7.03 18.95 45.81
C VAL A 140 -6.49 18.67 44.41
N GLU A 141 -6.86 19.46 43.39
CA GLU A 141 -6.40 19.23 42.02
C GLU A 141 -4.90 19.53 41.86
N VAL A 142 -4.40 20.55 42.56
CA VAL A 142 -2.97 20.87 42.59
C VAL A 142 -2.17 19.77 43.31
N VAL A 143 -2.70 19.24 44.42
CA VAL A 143 -2.08 18.09 45.12
C VAL A 143 -2.05 16.86 44.20
N LYS A 144 -3.15 16.56 43.49
CA LYS A 144 -3.18 15.46 42.51
C LYS A 144 -2.12 15.65 41.43
N ALA A 145 -1.93 16.88 40.94
CA ALA A 145 -0.91 17.18 39.95
C ALA A 145 0.52 16.93 40.47
N MET A 146 0.85 17.40 41.67
CA MET A 146 2.16 17.15 42.29
C MET A 146 2.42 15.66 42.53
N VAL A 147 1.39 14.91 42.91
CA VAL A 147 1.48 13.47 43.17
C VAL A 147 1.68 12.64 41.90
N VAL A 148 1.19 13.11 40.75
CA VAL A 148 1.50 12.51 39.43
C VAL A 148 2.95 12.79 39.04
N GLN A 149 3.48 13.96 39.39
CA GLN A 149 4.88 14.36 39.17
C GLN A 149 5.89 13.69 40.15
N GLY A 150 5.44 12.73 40.97
CA GLY A 150 6.31 11.93 41.85
C GLY A 150 6.46 12.46 43.28
N VAL A 151 5.81 13.57 43.64
CA VAL A 151 5.83 14.10 45.02
C VAL A 151 4.95 13.22 45.92
N SER A 152 5.38 12.95 47.15
CA SER A 152 4.56 12.22 48.12
C SER A 152 3.33 13.05 48.52
N ILE A 153 2.25 12.37 48.94
CA ILE A 153 1.00 13.06 49.31
C ILE A 153 1.23 14.02 50.48
N SER A 154 2.02 13.64 51.48
CA SER A 154 2.36 14.50 52.61
C SER A 154 3.15 15.72 52.16
N ALA A 155 4.26 15.52 51.43
CA ALA A 155 5.09 16.64 50.98
C ALA A 155 4.34 17.60 50.04
N ALA A 156 3.41 17.10 49.23
CA ALA A 156 2.56 17.95 48.37
C ALA A 156 1.56 18.79 49.18
N ILE A 157 1.05 18.26 50.29
CA ILE A 157 0.18 18.99 51.21
C ILE A 157 1.00 20.02 51.99
N ASP A 158 2.14 19.62 52.54
CA ASP A 158 3.02 20.50 53.34
C ASP A 158 3.49 21.71 52.54
N ARG A 159 3.87 21.51 51.27
CA ARG A 159 4.24 22.61 50.35
C ARG A 159 3.13 23.61 50.05
N LEU A 160 1.86 23.22 50.23
CA LEU A 160 0.71 24.10 49.98
C LEU A 160 0.17 24.71 51.28
N ILE A 161 0.55 24.18 52.45
CA ILE A 161 0.17 24.68 53.77
C ILE A 161 1.26 25.58 54.36
N ALA A 162 2.53 25.34 54.03
CA ALA A 162 3.64 26.18 54.47
C ALA A 162 3.42 27.64 54.03
N PRO A 163 3.51 28.63 54.93
CA PRO A 163 3.51 30.04 54.57
C PRO A 163 4.60 30.33 53.53
N GLU A 164 4.35 31.23 52.59
CA GLU A 164 5.28 31.65 51.53
C GLU A 164 6.58 32.33 52.02
N GLU A 165 6.95 32.22 53.29
CA GLU A 165 8.09 32.95 53.89
C GLU A 165 9.45 32.21 53.83
N GLU A 166 9.54 30.97 53.35
CA GLU A 166 10.83 30.27 53.21
C GLU A 166 11.23 30.02 51.74
N LYS A 167 11.35 31.09 50.95
CA LYS A 167 11.97 31.02 49.62
C LYS A 167 13.24 31.85 49.43
N GLU A 168 13.67 32.62 50.42
CA GLU A 168 14.95 33.31 50.37
C GLU A 168 15.65 33.16 51.72
N GLN A 169 16.62 32.25 51.82
CA GLN A 169 17.75 32.38 52.74
C GLN A 169 18.80 31.30 52.41
N VAL A 170 19.70 31.67 51.51
CA VAL A 170 21.07 31.14 51.51
C VAL A 170 21.97 32.35 51.76
N THR A 171 22.91 32.16 52.69
CA THR A 171 24.00 33.05 53.13
C THR A 171 23.65 34.31 53.94
N GLU A 172 23.71 34.18 55.27
CA GLU A 172 24.24 35.24 56.14
C GLU A 172 25.17 34.64 57.20
N GLU A 173 26.44 35.06 57.20
CA GLU A 173 27.38 34.90 58.32
C GLU A 173 27.01 35.90 59.43
N PRO A 174 27.04 35.54 60.73
CA PRO A 174 26.93 36.53 61.78
C PRO A 174 28.30 37.13 62.12
N ARG A 175 28.40 38.45 61.94
CA ARG A 175 29.40 39.31 62.59
C ARG A 175 29.28 39.19 64.11
N GLN A 176 30.42 38.98 64.78
CA GLN A 176 30.52 39.06 66.24
C GLN A 176 30.79 40.50 66.67
N SER A 177 30.04 40.97 67.66
CA SER A 177 30.36 42.13 68.50
C SER A 177 30.77 41.66 69.89
N GLU A 178 31.80 42.31 70.43
CA GLU A 178 32.50 42.01 71.69
C GLU A 178 31.68 42.30 72.96
N GLY A 179 32.07 41.66 74.07
CA GLY A 179 31.96 42.26 75.42
C GLY A 179 31.71 41.30 76.60
N ASP A 180 32.80 40.94 77.32
CA ASP A 180 32.96 40.94 78.80
C ASP A 180 32.04 40.04 79.69
N SER A 181 32.43 39.36 80.78
CA SER A 181 33.68 38.96 81.46
C SER A 181 33.35 37.94 82.58
N GLY A 182 34.29 37.04 82.90
CA GLY A 182 34.70 36.85 84.31
C GLY A 182 34.36 35.57 85.07
N VAL A 183 33.30 34.81 84.76
CA VAL A 183 32.84 33.71 85.66
C VAL A 183 32.78 32.31 85.01
N GLU A 184 33.08 32.17 83.72
CA GLU A 184 32.79 30.94 82.96
C GLU A 184 33.95 29.92 82.80
N ARG A 185 35.20 30.26 83.14
CA ARG A 185 36.39 29.47 82.71
C ARG A 185 36.41 27.98 83.12
N GLU A 186 35.79 27.59 84.23
CA GLU A 186 35.69 26.16 84.61
C GLU A 186 34.52 25.42 83.93
N ARG A 187 33.44 26.11 83.57
CA ARG A 187 32.32 25.56 82.78
C ARG A 187 32.68 25.52 81.28
N ASP A 188 33.48 26.45 80.82
CA ASP A 188 33.97 26.53 79.43
C ASP A 188 34.90 25.37 79.10
N GLY A 189 35.82 24.97 79.98
CA GLY A 189 36.72 23.84 79.72
C GLY A 189 35.98 22.52 79.44
N LYS A 190 34.96 22.20 80.25
CA LYS A 190 34.11 21.02 80.06
C LYS A 190 33.24 21.12 78.79
N THR A 191 32.72 22.31 78.50
CA THR A 191 31.89 22.56 77.33
C THR A 191 32.71 22.48 76.04
N ILE A 192 33.92 23.04 76.03
CA ILE A 192 34.90 22.97 74.94
C ILE A 192 35.33 21.51 74.68
N LEU A 193 35.58 20.72 75.73
CA LEU A 193 35.90 19.30 75.59
C LEU A 193 34.74 18.50 74.97
N ARG A 194 33.50 18.78 75.40
CA ARG A 194 32.31 18.15 74.84
C ARG A 194 32.08 18.53 73.37
N LEU A 195 32.28 19.80 73.02
CA LEU A 195 32.16 20.30 71.66
C LEU A 195 33.25 19.71 70.75
N ARG A 196 34.49 19.56 71.23
CA ARG A 196 35.56 18.87 70.48
C ARG A 196 35.25 17.39 70.23
N GLY A 197 34.64 16.71 71.21
CA GLY A 197 34.16 15.33 71.02
C GLY A 197 33.08 15.24 69.94
N LEU A 198 32.09 16.12 70.01
CA LEU A 198 31.03 16.23 69.00
C LEU A 198 31.55 16.58 67.60
N LEU A 199 32.56 17.46 67.50
CA LEU A 199 33.22 17.78 66.24
C LEU A 199 33.91 16.54 65.66
N LYS A 200 34.69 15.80 66.47
CA LYS A 200 35.31 14.54 66.03
C LYS A 200 34.28 13.50 65.56
N ASP A 201 33.17 13.34 66.29
CA ASP A 201 32.12 12.40 65.91
C ASP A 201 31.43 12.83 64.59
N LYS A 202 31.25 14.14 64.40
CA LYS A 202 30.71 14.69 63.15
C LYS A 202 31.70 14.54 61.98
N ASP A 203 32.98 14.79 62.20
CA ASP A 203 34.03 14.63 61.20
C ASP A 203 34.12 13.16 60.75
N ALA A 204 34.12 12.21 61.71
CA ALA A 204 34.06 10.78 61.40
C ALA A 204 32.78 10.38 60.66
N ARG A 205 31.65 11.06 60.94
CA ARG A 205 30.39 10.84 60.23
C ARG A 205 30.44 11.38 58.80
N ILE A 206 31.07 12.53 58.59
CA ILE A 206 31.27 13.13 57.26
C ILE A 206 32.13 12.19 56.41
N GLU A 207 33.23 11.71 56.95
CA GLU A 207 34.16 10.80 56.25
C GLU A 207 33.45 9.51 55.81
N LEU A 208 32.67 8.89 56.70
CA LEU A 208 31.84 7.72 56.36
C LEU A 208 30.78 8.02 55.28
N LEU A 209 30.19 9.22 55.31
CA LEU A 209 29.20 9.62 54.31
C LEU A 209 29.85 9.86 52.94
N GLU A 210 31.05 10.44 52.91
CA GLU A 210 31.84 10.64 51.68
C GLU A 210 32.26 9.31 51.05
N GLU A 211 32.73 8.35 51.84
CA GLU A 211 33.00 6.98 51.38
C GLU A 211 31.73 6.32 50.81
N ARG A 212 30.57 6.57 51.42
CA ARG A 212 29.31 6.00 50.95
C ARG A 212 28.80 6.66 49.69
N ILE A 213 29.02 7.96 49.52
CA ILE A 213 28.69 8.69 48.30
C ILE A 213 29.54 8.14 47.15
N THR A 214 30.85 8.05 47.32
CA THR A 214 31.76 7.52 46.29
C THR A 214 31.43 6.06 45.92
N ALA A 215 31.09 5.22 46.89
CA ALA A 215 30.62 3.85 46.63
C ALA A 215 29.26 3.77 45.91
N LEU A 216 28.38 4.75 46.13
CA LEU A 216 27.10 4.84 45.43
C LEU A 216 27.26 5.38 44.01
N GLU A 217 28.14 6.35 43.80
CA GLU A 217 28.48 6.92 42.49
C GLU A 217 29.08 5.87 41.56
N THR A 218 30.07 5.10 42.05
CA THR A 218 30.66 3.98 41.30
C THR A 218 29.61 2.92 40.90
N ARG A 219 28.72 2.53 41.82
CA ARG A 219 27.60 1.63 41.49
C ARG A 219 26.62 2.22 40.47
N LEU A 220 26.40 3.53 40.52
CA LEU A 220 25.53 4.22 39.57
C LEU A 220 26.13 4.14 38.16
N GLU A 221 27.43 4.42 38.03
CA GLU A 221 28.17 4.34 36.77
C GLU A 221 28.17 2.92 36.19
N GLU A 222 28.45 1.90 37.01
CA GLU A 222 28.37 0.50 36.60
C GLU A 222 26.97 0.14 36.08
N GLY A 223 25.92 0.56 36.81
CA GLY A 223 24.54 0.35 36.40
C GLY A 223 24.15 1.11 35.13
N GLU A 224 24.68 2.31 34.90
CA GLU A 224 24.51 3.05 33.65
C GLU A 224 25.19 2.37 32.47
N TRP A 225 26.41 1.85 32.67
CA TRP A 225 27.13 1.11 31.65
C TRP A 225 26.41 -0.19 31.26
N GLU A 226 25.94 -0.96 32.24
CA GLU A 226 25.17 -2.19 32.03
C GLU A 226 23.88 -1.89 31.26
N ARG A 227 23.16 -0.83 31.65
CA ARG A 227 21.95 -0.36 30.93
C ARG A 227 22.26 0.02 29.50
N ALA A 228 23.33 0.77 29.25
CA ALA A 228 23.74 1.16 27.90
C ALA A 228 24.12 -0.06 27.03
N ARG A 229 24.77 -1.07 27.61
CA ARG A 229 25.11 -2.33 26.95
C ARG A 229 23.86 -3.14 26.60
N LEU A 230 22.96 -3.33 27.54
CA LEU A 230 21.71 -4.07 27.34
C LEU A 230 20.81 -3.38 26.31
N LYS A 231 20.72 -2.05 26.34
CA LYS A 231 19.98 -1.27 25.35
C LYS A 231 20.53 -1.47 23.93
N ARG A 232 21.85 -1.41 23.75
CA ARG A 232 22.50 -1.70 22.45
C ARG A 232 22.20 -3.12 21.95
N LYS A 233 22.20 -4.11 22.85
CA LYS A 233 21.87 -5.50 22.51
C LYS A 233 20.39 -5.65 22.12
N LEU A 234 19.49 -4.99 22.83
CA LEU A 234 18.06 -4.98 22.52
C LEU A 234 17.79 -4.35 21.14
N ASP A 235 18.43 -3.21 20.86
CA ASP A 235 18.26 -2.50 19.59
C ASP A 235 18.79 -3.32 18.40
N SER A 236 19.92 -4.03 18.58
CA SER A 236 20.44 -4.91 17.53
C SER A 236 19.53 -6.11 17.26
N THR A 237 18.99 -6.75 18.31
CA THR A 237 18.03 -7.85 18.16
C THR A 237 16.72 -7.37 17.53
N ARG A 238 16.20 -6.21 17.94
CA ARG A 238 15.00 -5.60 17.34
C ARG A 238 15.21 -5.27 15.87
N SER A 239 16.37 -4.69 15.52
CA SER A 239 16.73 -4.39 14.12
C SER A 239 16.82 -5.66 13.27
N ALA A 240 17.41 -6.73 13.79
CA ALA A 240 17.49 -8.01 13.10
C ALA A 240 16.10 -8.64 12.89
N SER A 241 15.27 -8.67 13.94
CA SER A 241 13.91 -9.19 13.88
C SER A 241 13.02 -8.39 12.92
N THR A 242 13.11 -7.06 12.96
CA THR A 242 12.38 -6.17 12.03
C THR A 242 12.79 -6.41 10.58
N ARG A 243 14.10 -6.57 10.31
CA ARG A 243 14.60 -6.90 8.97
C ARG A 243 14.12 -8.29 8.50
N ALA A 244 14.09 -9.27 9.39
CA ALA A 244 13.59 -10.60 9.08
C ALA A 244 12.09 -10.59 8.75
N LEU A 245 11.28 -9.86 9.52
CA LEU A 245 9.85 -9.70 9.25
C LEU A 245 9.57 -9.05 7.89
N LYS A 246 10.26 -7.94 7.58
CA LYS A 246 10.13 -7.27 6.27
C LYS A 246 10.49 -8.20 5.11
N LYS A 247 11.58 -8.97 5.24
CA LYS A 247 11.97 -9.98 4.23
C LYS A 247 10.90 -11.07 4.10
N ALA A 248 10.35 -11.56 5.19
CA ALA A 248 9.31 -12.58 5.17
C ALA A 248 8.01 -12.08 4.51
N GLU A 249 7.61 -10.83 4.76
CA GLU A 249 6.47 -10.21 4.08
C GLU A 249 6.70 -10.04 2.59
N GLU A 250 7.91 -9.63 2.19
CA GLU A 250 8.27 -9.48 0.78
C GLU A 250 8.27 -10.83 0.05
N ILE A 251 8.80 -11.88 0.68
CA ILE A 251 8.74 -13.26 0.18
C ILE A 251 7.27 -13.69 0.01
N ARG A 252 6.42 -13.51 1.03
CA ARG A 252 4.99 -13.85 0.93
C ARG A 252 4.27 -13.11 -0.19
N LYS A 253 4.59 -11.83 -0.43
CA LYS A 253 4.02 -11.07 -1.55
C LYS A 253 4.48 -11.65 -2.89
N ARG A 254 5.77 -11.99 -3.01
CA ARG A 254 6.32 -12.63 -4.22
C ARG A 254 5.71 -14.00 -4.46
N ASP A 255 5.53 -14.81 -3.43
CA ASP A 255 4.95 -16.15 -3.55
C ASP A 255 3.49 -16.08 -4.04
N ARG A 256 2.69 -15.15 -3.52
CA ARG A 256 1.32 -14.91 -4.02
C ARG A 256 1.31 -14.46 -5.48
N ALA A 257 2.23 -13.57 -5.86
CA ALA A 257 2.35 -13.13 -7.25
C ALA A 257 2.74 -14.29 -8.18
N ILE A 258 3.69 -15.13 -7.75
CA ILE A 258 4.10 -16.35 -8.48
C ILE A 258 2.91 -17.29 -8.64
N GLU A 259 2.13 -17.50 -7.59
CA GLU A 259 0.95 -18.37 -7.63
C GLU A 259 -0.13 -17.85 -8.59
N SER A 260 -0.42 -16.54 -8.55
CA SER A 260 -1.33 -15.88 -9.49
C SER A 260 -0.86 -15.98 -10.93
N LEU A 261 0.42 -15.67 -11.19
CA LEU A 261 1.01 -15.75 -12.53
C LEU A 261 1.00 -17.19 -13.06
N ARG A 262 1.29 -18.18 -12.20
CA ARG A 262 1.20 -19.60 -12.56
C ARG A 262 -0.23 -20.00 -12.90
N ALA A 263 -1.24 -19.50 -12.18
CA ALA A 263 -2.63 -19.75 -12.49
C ALA A 263 -3.04 -19.14 -13.84
N GLU A 264 -2.61 -17.92 -14.12
CA GLU A 264 -2.86 -17.24 -15.39
C GLU A 264 -2.20 -17.95 -16.57
N VAL A 265 -0.93 -18.38 -16.42
CA VAL A 265 -0.24 -19.18 -17.44
C VAL A 265 -1.00 -20.47 -17.74
N ARG A 266 -1.45 -21.20 -16.71
CA ARG A 266 -2.25 -22.42 -16.92
C ARG A 266 -3.56 -22.14 -17.66
N ALA A 267 -4.27 -21.07 -17.29
CA ALA A 267 -5.52 -20.69 -17.96
C ALA A 267 -5.28 -20.35 -19.44
N ARG A 268 -4.21 -19.59 -19.74
CA ARG A 268 -3.82 -19.25 -21.12
C ARG A 268 -3.38 -20.47 -21.93
N GLU A 269 -2.67 -21.41 -21.31
CA GLU A 269 -2.31 -22.67 -21.97
C GLU A 269 -3.53 -23.52 -22.30
N GLN A 270 -4.51 -23.57 -21.39
CA GLN A 270 -5.77 -24.27 -21.63
C GLN A 270 -6.58 -23.60 -22.76
N GLU A 271 -6.74 -22.28 -22.73
CA GLU A 271 -7.39 -21.50 -23.79
C GLU A 271 -6.71 -21.74 -25.16
N LYS A 272 -5.38 -21.75 -25.18
CA LYS A 272 -4.61 -22.04 -26.40
C LYS A 272 -4.82 -23.46 -26.89
N ALA A 273 -4.94 -24.44 -26.00
CA ALA A 273 -5.23 -25.82 -26.36
C ALA A 273 -6.65 -25.97 -26.95
N GLU A 274 -7.64 -25.32 -26.34
CA GLU A 274 -9.03 -25.29 -26.83
C GLU A 274 -9.11 -24.63 -28.21
N LEU A 275 -8.51 -23.45 -28.39
CA LEU A 275 -8.46 -22.77 -29.68
C LEU A 275 -7.75 -23.61 -30.75
N ARG A 276 -6.68 -24.33 -30.40
CA ARG A 276 -6.01 -25.27 -31.33
C ARG A 276 -6.94 -26.41 -31.74
N GLY A 277 -7.69 -26.99 -30.79
CA GLY A 277 -8.69 -28.02 -31.09
C GLY A 277 -9.79 -27.51 -32.02
N ILE A 278 -10.30 -26.29 -31.78
CA ILE A 278 -11.27 -25.64 -32.66
C ILE A 278 -10.68 -25.41 -34.05
N ILE A 279 -9.45 -24.91 -34.15
CA ILE A 279 -8.75 -24.71 -35.43
C ILE A 279 -8.56 -26.05 -36.16
N GLU A 280 -8.21 -27.13 -35.47
CA GLU A 280 -8.09 -28.46 -36.08
C GLU A 280 -9.44 -28.99 -36.55
N ALA A 281 -10.51 -28.81 -35.79
CA ALA A 281 -11.86 -29.18 -36.20
C ALA A 281 -12.33 -28.38 -37.44
N LEU A 282 -12.08 -27.07 -37.45
CA LEU A 282 -12.39 -26.20 -38.59
C LEU A 282 -11.51 -26.50 -39.81
N LYS A 283 -10.23 -26.80 -39.61
CA LYS A 283 -9.33 -27.28 -40.69
C LYS A 283 -9.73 -28.67 -41.20
N GLY A 284 -10.28 -29.52 -40.34
CA GLY A 284 -10.89 -30.80 -40.71
C GLY A 284 -12.16 -30.62 -41.55
N GLY A 285 -12.91 -29.53 -41.35
CA GLY A 285 -14.03 -29.12 -42.21
C GLY A 285 -13.60 -28.50 -43.54
N GLY A 286 -12.47 -27.76 -43.56
CA GLY A 286 -11.90 -27.13 -44.74
C GLY A 286 -11.07 -28.04 -45.66
N LYS A 287 -10.80 -29.28 -45.23
CA LYS A 287 -10.25 -30.37 -46.06
C LYS A 287 -11.31 -31.43 -46.35
N ARG A 288 -12.55 -31.02 -46.57
CA ARG A 288 -13.41 -31.79 -47.45
C ARG A 288 -13.00 -31.42 -48.87
N ASP A 289 -12.01 -32.14 -49.38
CA ASP A 289 -11.99 -32.45 -50.81
C ASP A 289 -13.37 -33.07 -51.06
N VAL A 290 -14.32 -32.27 -51.54
CA VAL A 290 -15.55 -32.79 -52.14
C VAL A 290 -15.01 -33.73 -53.21
N GLN A 291 -15.30 -35.02 -53.08
CA GLN A 291 -14.71 -36.09 -53.87
C GLN A 291 -14.80 -35.73 -55.37
N GLY A 292 -13.71 -35.20 -55.95
CA GLY A 292 -13.63 -34.75 -57.35
C GLY A 292 -13.67 -33.23 -57.62
N GLY A 293 -13.83 -32.32 -56.65
CA GLY A 293 -13.92 -30.86 -56.87
C GLY A 293 -12.71 -30.05 -56.38
N LYS A 294 -12.19 -29.13 -57.21
CA LYS A 294 -11.16 -28.13 -56.83
C LYS A 294 -11.84 -26.83 -56.40
N ARG A 295 -11.46 -26.30 -55.23
CA ARG A 295 -11.86 -24.95 -54.78
C ARG A 295 -11.17 -23.87 -55.63
N ILE A 296 -11.94 -22.89 -56.08
CA ILE A 296 -11.50 -21.77 -56.91
C ILE A 296 -11.92 -20.43 -56.29
N THR A 297 -11.15 -19.36 -56.52
CA THR A 297 -11.43 -18.03 -55.94
C THR A 297 -12.37 -17.24 -56.85
N VAL A 298 -13.43 -16.65 -56.29
CA VAL A 298 -14.42 -15.88 -57.05
C VAL A 298 -14.11 -14.39 -56.97
N ILE A 299 -14.03 -13.74 -58.13
CA ILE A 299 -13.93 -12.28 -58.25
C ILE A 299 -15.17 -11.81 -59.00
N GLN A 300 -15.98 -10.95 -58.36
CA GLN A 300 -17.27 -10.50 -58.88
C GLN A 300 -17.11 -9.68 -60.17
N THR A 301 -16.12 -8.78 -60.21
CA THR A 301 -15.85 -7.90 -61.35
C THR A 301 -14.38 -7.95 -61.71
N PHE A 302 -14.06 -8.13 -62.99
CA PHE A 302 -12.68 -8.11 -63.46
C PHE A 302 -12.12 -6.68 -63.49
N SER A 303 -11.72 -6.15 -62.33
CA SER A 303 -11.12 -4.82 -62.18
C SER A 303 -9.88 -4.88 -61.28
N HIS A 304 -9.02 -3.86 -61.37
CA HIS A 304 -7.81 -3.78 -60.55
C HIS A 304 -8.13 -3.82 -59.05
N ASP A 305 -9.10 -3.01 -58.61
CA ASP A 305 -9.47 -2.90 -57.20
C ASP A 305 -10.07 -4.20 -56.66
N ALA A 306 -10.94 -4.86 -57.44
CA ALA A 306 -11.52 -6.14 -57.05
C ALA A 306 -10.47 -7.25 -56.88
N ILE A 307 -9.42 -7.26 -57.71
CA ILE A 307 -8.32 -8.21 -57.58
C ILE A 307 -7.48 -7.92 -56.33
N VAL A 308 -7.17 -6.64 -56.08
CA VAL A 308 -6.39 -6.23 -54.90
C VAL A 308 -7.16 -6.55 -53.62
N ASP A 309 -8.47 -6.32 -53.60
CA ASP A 309 -9.31 -6.60 -52.44
C ASP A 309 -9.47 -8.11 -52.22
N ALA A 310 -9.63 -8.89 -53.31
CA ALA A 310 -9.64 -10.35 -53.21
C ALA A 310 -8.32 -10.90 -52.67
N ASP A 311 -7.18 -10.35 -53.09
CA ASP A 311 -5.86 -10.75 -52.60
C ASP A 311 -5.64 -10.38 -51.13
N LYS A 312 -6.09 -9.19 -50.69
CA LYS A 312 -5.99 -8.78 -49.28
C LYS A 312 -6.84 -9.65 -48.36
N ASN A 313 -8.06 -9.97 -48.78
CA ASN A 313 -9.04 -10.64 -47.93
C ASN A 313 -8.91 -12.16 -47.95
N TYR A 314 -8.55 -12.75 -49.09
CA TYR A 314 -8.56 -14.20 -49.28
C TYR A 314 -7.20 -14.79 -49.67
N GLY A 315 -6.27 -13.96 -50.17
CA GLY A 315 -4.92 -14.36 -50.59
C GLY A 315 -4.91 -15.14 -51.91
N LEU A 316 -4.41 -14.51 -52.98
CA LEU A 316 -4.21 -15.17 -54.28
C LEU A 316 -2.82 -15.79 -54.33
N ASN A 317 -2.75 -17.12 -54.36
CA ASN A 317 -1.51 -17.86 -54.32
C ASN A 317 -1.19 -18.55 -55.65
N LYS A 318 0.08 -18.95 -55.79
CA LYS A 318 0.54 -19.74 -56.94
C LYS A 318 -0.18 -21.09 -56.95
N GLY A 319 -0.82 -21.44 -58.08
CA GLY A 319 -1.58 -22.70 -58.22
C GLY A 319 -3.11 -22.55 -58.20
N ASP A 320 -3.58 -21.34 -57.91
CA ASP A 320 -5.01 -21.04 -57.80
C ASP A 320 -5.68 -20.91 -59.16
N VAL A 321 -6.96 -21.27 -59.21
CA VAL A 321 -7.85 -21.04 -60.36
C VAL A 321 -8.81 -19.94 -59.96
N VAL A 322 -9.03 -18.97 -60.83
CA VAL A 322 -9.85 -17.80 -60.55
C VAL A 322 -11.10 -17.84 -61.41
N PHE A 323 -12.27 -17.64 -60.80
CA PHE A 323 -13.53 -17.42 -61.50
C PHE A 323 -13.88 -15.93 -61.53
N LEU A 324 -14.02 -15.38 -62.73
CA LEU A 324 -14.47 -14.00 -62.97
C LEU A 324 -15.97 -14.04 -63.32
N LYS A 325 -16.84 -13.60 -62.41
CA LYS A 325 -18.29 -13.57 -62.66
C LYS A 325 -18.62 -12.59 -63.79
N ASP A 326 -18.07 -11.38 -63.73
CA ASP A 326 -18.10 -10.41 -64.82
C ASP A 326 -16.68 -10.16 -65.38
N GLY A 327 -16.35 -10.85 -66.48
CA GLY A 327 -15.07 -10.75 -67.18
C GLY A 327 -14.92 -9.49 -68.06
N SER A 328 -15.96 -8.68 -68.23
CA SER A 328 -15.97 -7.59 -69.22
C SER A 328 -15.20 -6.33 -68.79
N GLY A 329 -14.95 -6.16 -67.49
CA GLY A 329 -14.43 -4.92 -66.92
C GLY A 329 -12.92 -4.69 -67.05
N GLY A 330 -12.14 -5.70 -67.44
CA GLY A 330 -10.67 -5.68 -67.36
C GLY A 330 -10.00 -5.96 -68.70
N GLY A 331 -8.83 -5.36 -68.89
CA GLY A 331 -8.02 -5.49 -70.10
C GLY A 331 -6.66 -6.15 -69.83
N ALA A 332 -5.66 -5.84 -70.67
CA ALA A 332 -4.32 -6.41 -70.56
C ALA A 332 -3.64 -6.16 -69.20
N SER A 333 -3.74 -4.95 -68.65
CA SER A 333 -3.11 -4.61 -67.36
C SER A 333 -3.71 -5.39 -66.18
N THR A 334 -5.03 -5.61 -66.21
CA THR A 334 -5.76 -6.37 -65.20
C THR A 334 -5.43 -7.86 -65.29
N ALA A 335 -5.28 -8.38 -66.52
CA ALA A 335 -4.85 -9.76 -66.76
C ALA A 335 -3.41 -9.99 -66.29
N GLU A 336 -2.50 -9.05 -66.55
CA GLU A 336 -1.11 -9.12 -66.10
C GLU A 336 -1.01 -9.14 -64.56
N LEU A 337 -1.83 -8.36 -63.86
CA LEU A 337 -1.88 -8.34 -62.40
C LEU A 337 -2.21 -9.73 -61.83
N LEU A 338 -3.24 -10.39 -62.38
CA LEU A 338 -3.60 -11.75 -61.98
C LEU A 338 -2.53 -12.77 -62.38
N ALA A 339 -1.95 -12.64 -63.57
CA ALA A 339 -0.91 -13.55 -64.03
C ALA A 339 0.34 -13.53 -63.13
N LYS A 340 0.77 -12.34 -62.68
CA LYS A 340 1.91 -12.19 -61.75
C LYS A 340 1.69 -12.83 -60.39
N LYS A 341 0.44 -13.07 -59.98
CA LYS A 341 0.11 -13.82 -58.75
C LYS A 341 0.35 -15.34 -58.89
N GLY A 342 0.58 -15.83 -60.12
CA GLY A 342 0.92 -17.23 -60.37
C GLY A 342 -0.29 -18.16 -60.44
N ILE A 343 -1.45 -17.62 -60.85
CA ILE A 343 -2.66 -18.42 -61.09
C ILE A 343 -2.46 -19.39 -62.27
N VAL A 344 -3.19 -20.50 -62.26
CA VAL A 344 -3.01 -21.58 -63.26
C VAL A 344 -4.11 -21.64 -64.31
N ALA A 345 -5.28 -21.06 -64.07
CA ALA A 345 -6.35 -20.94 -65.04
C ALA A 345 -7.35 -19.83 -64.64
N VAL A 346 -8.07 -19.31 -65.63
CA VAL A 346 -9.17 -18.36 -65.42
C VAL A 346 -10.45 -18.94 -66.02
N ILE A 347 -11.53 -18.95 -65.23
CA ILE A 347 -12.88 -19.29 -65.68
C ILE A 347 -13.67 -17.98 -65.73
N TYR A 348 -14.46 -17.72 -66.78
CA TYR A 348 -15.24 -16.49 -66.90
C TYR A 348 -16.72 -16.74 -67.19
N GLY A 349 -17.58 -15.96 -66.51
CA GLY A 349 -19.03 -15.95 -66.70
C GLY A 349 -19.41 -15.14 -67.94
N LYS A 350 -19.16 -13.82 -67.89
CA LYS A 350 -19.27 -12.92 -69.07
C LYS A 350 -17.94 -12.85 -69.82
N GLU A 351 -18.02 -12.62 -71.14
CA GLU A 351 -16.88 -12.61 -72.05
C GLU A 351 -15.74 -11.68 -71.61
N LEU A 352 -14.51 -12.15 -71.81
CA LEU A 352 -13.29 -11.38 -71.62
C LEU A 352 -12.99 -10.51 -72.84
N SER A 353 -12.33 -9.37 -72.64
CA SER A 353 -11.73 -8.61 -73.74
C SER A 353 -10.65 -9.42 -74.47
N HIS A 354 -10.57 -9.28 -75.81
CA HIS A 354 -9.51 -9.92 -76.61
C HIS A 354 -8.10 -9.65 -76.06
N PHE A 355 -7.86 -8.42 -75.59
CA PHE A 355 -6.58 -8.05 -74.98
C PHE A 355 -6.28 -8.80 -73.68
N ALA A 356 -7.30 -9.13 -72.89
CA ALA A 356 -7.14 -9.91 -71.67
C ALA A 356 -6.85 -11.38 -71.99
N VAL A 357 -7.56 -11.97 -72.96
CA VAL A 357 -7.32 -13.35 -73.42
C VAL A 357 -5.90 -13.52 -73.97
N ASP A 358 -5.45 -12.58 -74.82
CA ASP A 358 -4.10 -12.61 -75.38
C ASP A 358 -3.03 -12.49 -74.29
N THR A 359 -3.26 -11.64 -73.29
CA THR A 359 -2.35 -11.48 -72.15
C THR A 359 -2.28 -12.76 -71.33
N PHE A 360 -3.42 -13.37 -70.96
CA PHE A 360 -3.40 -14.65 -70.25
C PHE A 360 -2.71 -15.75 -71.05
N SER A 361 -2.93 -15.80 -72.36
CA SER A 361 -2.21 -16.72 -73.24
C SER A 361 -0.70 -16.47 -73.21
N GLN A 362 -0.22 -15.23 -73.26
CA GLN A 362 1.23 -14.93 -73.18
C GLN A 362 1.86 -15.41 -71.86
N PHE A 363 1.10 -15.46 -70.77
CA PHE A 363 1.55 -15.97 -69.46
C PHE A 363 1.34 -17.48 -69.27
N ASP A 364 0.96 -18.22 -70.30
CA ASP A 364 0.63 -19.65 -70.27
C ASP A 364 -0.56 -20.00 -69.35
N ILE A 365 -1.50 -19.06 -69.24
CA ILE A 365 -2.71 -19.21 -68.42
C ILE A 365 -3.91 -19.42 -69.37
N PRO A 366 -4.51 -20.61 -69.38
CA PRO A 366 -5.72 -20.85 -70.16
C PRO A 366 -6.94 -20.14 -69.56
N THR A 367 -7.82 -19.71 -70.46
CA THR A 367 -9.11 -19.08 -70.13
C THR A 367 -10.24 -19.97 -70.63
N PHE A 368 -11.20 -20.28 -69.77
CA PHE A 368 -12.35 -21.13 -70.08
C PHE A 368 -13.66 -20.41 -69.78
N SER A 369 -14.67 -20.60 -70.62
CA SER A 369 -16.01 -20.11 -70.30
C SER A 369 -16.70 -21.01 -69.27
N THR A 370 -17.68 -20.46 -68.55
CA THR A 370 -18.57 -21.27 -67.69
C THR A 370 -19.37 -22.35 -68.43
N HIS A 371 -19.49 -22.25 -69.76
CA HIS A 371 -20.06 -23.31 -70.59
C HIS A 371 -19.11 -24.48 -70.81
N GLU A 372 -17.79 -24.22 -70.86
CA GLU A 372 -16.75 -25.25 -71.02
C GLU A 372 -16.40 -25.91 -69.69
N LEU A 373 -16.40 -25.12 -68.61
CA LEU A 373 -16.15 -25.56 -67.23
C LEU A 373 -17.28 -25.06 -66.32
N PRO A 374 -18.39 -25.80 -66.21
CA PRO A 374 -19.47 -25.49 -65.28
C PRO A 374 -18.97 -25.52 -63.84
N LEU A 375 -19.47 -24.58 -63.03
CA LEU A 375 -19.19 -24.53 -61.59
C LEU A 375 -20.10 -25.52 -60.85
N LEU A 376 -19.54 -26.23 -59.88
CA LEU A 376 -20.28 -27.10 -58.99
C LEU A 376 -20.88 -26.22 -57.88
N SER A 377 -22.18 -25.97 -57.92
CA SER A 377 -22.91 -25.27 -56.87
C SER A 377 -23.04 -26.16 -55.63
N ILE A 378 -22.57 -25.65 -54.49
CA ILE A 378 -23.05 -26.12 -53.18
C ILE A 378 -24.42 -25.45 -52.98
N GLY A 379 -25.40 -26.21 -52.49
CA GLY A 379 -26.84 -25.93 -52.49
C GLY A 379 -27.29 -24.47 -52.33
N ASP A 380 -28.43 -24.16 -52.94
CA ASP A 380 -29.12 -22.86 -53.05
C ASP A 380 -29.53 -22.18 -51.72
N ASP A 381 -28.89 -22.50 -50.58
CA ASP A 381 -29.23 -21.96 -49.26
C ASP A 381 -28.18 -21.00 -48.66
N ASP A 382 -27.07 -20.72 -49.36
CA ASP A 382 -26.10 -19.71 -48.94
C ASP A 382 -26.31 -18.41 -49.75
N GLU A 383 -27.16 -17.51 -49.24
CA GLU A 383 -27.32 -16.12 -49.71
C GLU A 383 -26.08 -15.24 -49.44
N GLU A 384 -24.96 -15.80 -48.98
CA GLU A 384 -23.69 -15.10 -48.97
C GLU A 384 -23.02 -15.26 -50.35
N GLU A 385 -22.78 -14.14 -51.03
CA GLU A 385 -21.97 -14.09 -52.25
C GLU A 385 -20.56 -14.65 -51.97
N GLY A 386 -20.43 -15.97 -52.08
CA GLY A 386 -19.26 -16.70 -51.62
C GLY A 386 -18.00 -16.27 -52.35
N ALA A 387 -16.94 -15.99 -51.60
CA ALA A 387 -15.61 -15.70 -52.13
C ALA A 387 -14.94 -16.91 -52.83
N PHE A 388 -15.57 -18.09 -52.76
CA PHE A 388 -15.07 -19.34 -53.32
C PHE A 388 -16.17 -20.09 -54.07
N ALA A 389 -15.78 -20.78 -55.13
CA ALA A 389 -16.61 -21.72 -55.88
C ALA A 389 -15.86 -23.06 -56.03
N PHE A 390 -16.52 -24.06 -56.62
CA PHE A 390 -15.92 -25.36 -56.91
C PHE A 390 -16.03 -25.66 -58.40
N VAL A 391 -15.02 -26.33 -58.95
CA VAL A 391 -15.03 -26.88 -60.31
C VAL A 391 -14.62 -28.34 -60.26
N ASP A 392 -15.14 -29.17 -61.15
CA ASP A 392 -14.69 -30.56 -61.30
C ASP A 392 -13.20 -30.59 -61.65
N LEU A 393 -12.39 -31.23 -60.80
CA LEU A 393 -10.94 -31.31 -60.93
C LEU A 393 -10.53 -32.17 -62.14
N HIS A 394 -11.29 -33.23 -62.46
CA HIS A 394 -11.00 -34.10 -63.60
C HIS A 394 -11.24 -33.34 -64.90
N LEU A 395 -12.40 -32.69 -65.02
CA LEU A 395 -12.75 -31.90 -66.20
C LEU A 395 -11.80 -30.71 -66.37
N LEU A 396 -11.46 -30.01 -65.28
CA LEU A 396 -10.47 -28.93 -65.32
C LEU A 396 -9.13 -29.44 -65.87
N ASN A 397 -8.61 -30.55 -65.35
CA ASN A 397 -7.33 -31.10 -65.80
C ASN A 397 -7.38 -31.55 -67.27
N GLU A 398 -8.48 -32.16 -67.72
CA GLU A 398 -8.68 -32.54 -69.11
C GLU A 398 -8.60 -31.33 -70.05
N ARG A 399 -9.37 -30.27 -69.74
CA ARG A 399 -9.39 -29.03 -70.54
C ARG A 399 -8.05 -28.30 -70.53
N MET A 400 -7.35 -28.30 -69.41
CA MET A 400 -5.98 -27.77 -69.30
C MET A 400 -5.02 -28.50 -70.25
N GLU A 401 -5.10 -29.83 -70.33
CA GLU A 401 -4.24 -30.63 -71.20
C GLU A 401 -4.61 -30.51 -72.68
N GLU A 402 -5.90 -30.38 -73.01
CA GLU A 402 -6.36 -30.05 -74.36
C GLU A 402 -5.83 -28.70 -74.83
N TRP A 403 -5.93 -27.66 -74.00
CA TRP A 403 -5.43 -26.33 -74.31
C TRP A 403 -3.91 -26.34 -74.57
N LYS A 404 -3.14 -27.04 -73.70
CA LYS A 404 -1.69 -27.22 -73.91
C LYS A 404 -1.36 -28.00 -75.18
N ARG A 405 -2.17 -28.99 -75.56
CA ARG A 405 -2.00 -29.74 -76.82
C ARG A 405 -2.26 -28.85 -78.04
N ALA A 406 -3.41 -28.16 -78.06
CA ALA A 406 -3.78 -27.25 -79.14
C ALA A 406 -2.75 -26.13 -79.35
N ARG A 407 -2.15 -25.63 -78.26
CA ARG A 407 -1.08 -24.64 -78.33
C ARG A 407 0.21 -25.20 -78.91
N ARG A 408 0.65 -26.39 -78.45
CA ARG A 408 1.83 -27.06 -79.00
C ARG A 408 1.66 -27.34 -80.49
N GLU A 409 0.47 -27.74 -80.92
CA GLU A 409 0.17 -27.95 -82.34
C GLU A 409 0.23 -26.64 -83.15
N LYS A 410 -0.31 -25.53 -82.61
CA LYS A 410 -0.20 -24.20 -83.24
C LYS A 410 1.24 -23.69 -83.32
N GLU A 411 2.05 -23.91 -82.29
CA GLU A 411 3.48 -23.57 -82.29
C GLU A 411 4.27 -24.41 -83.30
N VAL A 412 4.00 -25.71 -83.40
CA VAL A 412 4.63 -26.60 -84.40
C VAL A 412 4.24 -26.23 -85.83
N VAL A 413 3.00 -25.79 -86.06
CA VAL A 413 2.54 -25.30 -87.38
C VAL A 413 3.17 -23.94 -87.75
N LEU A 414 3.43 -23.08 -86.76
CA LEU A 414 4.12 -21.79 -86.94
C LEU A 414 5.65 -21.95 -87.14
N LEU A 415 6.26 -23.01 -86.62
CA LEU A 415 7.68 -23.34 -86.80
C LEU A 415 7.96 -24.08 -88.12
N ASN A 416 6.94 -24.69 -88.74
CA ASN A 416 7.02 -25.42 -90.02
C ASN A 416 6.48 -24.61 -91.23
N ARG A 417 6.20 -23.32 -91.04
CA ARG A 417 5.95 -22.32 -92.10
C ARG A 417 7.07 -21.30 -92.09
#